data_AF-A0A9D9XMT2-F1
#
_entry.id   AF-A0A9D9XMT2-F1
#
_cell.length_a   1.000
_cell.length_b   1.000
_cell.length_c   1.000
_cell.angle_alpha   90.00
_cell.angle_beta   90.00
_cell.angle_gamma   90.00
#
_symmetry.space_group_name_H-M   'P 1'
#
loop_
_entity.id
_entity.type
_entity.pdbx_description
1 polymer ?
#
loop_
_entity_poly.entity_id
_entity_poly.type
_entity_poly.pdbx_seq_one_letter_code
_entity_poly.pdbx_strand_id
1 'polypeptide(L)'
;MAKTYDNYISNFVKYNRSKLRITQEELAEKAGVGLRFIRELEQGKETLRMDKVNQVLALFGYQVVPGGGRIKDPYEILLDHFNRNVHVYLKNKNVLVGFLIEAINEGAEVKAWKFVSNKNAIEYQKTKDEKLEQIIAHSDIENVENI
;
A
#
# COMPACT_ATOMS: atom_id res chain seq x y z
N MET A 1 11.83 18.55 6.55
CA MET A 1 10.75 18.67 5.54
C MET A 1 9.74 17.57 5.84
N ALA A 2 8.46 17.92 5.93
CA ALA A 2 7.44 17.22 6.73
C ALA A 2 7.33 15.70 6.49
N LYS A 3 7.61 14.90 7.54
CA LYS A 3 7.15 13.51 7.68
C LYS A 3 5.72 13.54 8.18
N THR A 4 4.74 13.11 7.37
CA THR A 4 3.46 12.57 7.86
C THR A 4 2.80 11.74 6.75
N TYR A 5 2.89 10.41 6.80
CA TYR A 5 2.16 9.51 5.89
C TYR A 5 1.33 8.47 6.67
N ASP A 6 0.78 8.85 7.82
CA ASP A 6 0.04 7.94 8.70
C ASP A 6 -1.49 7.98 8.45
N ASN A 7 -1.94 8.05 7.19
CA ASN A 7 -3.38 7.93 6.90
C ASN A 7 -3.64 6.89 5.81
N TYR A 8 -3.75 5.64 6.24
CA TYR A 8 -4.02 4.46 5.42
C TYR A 8 -5.22 4.64 4.48
N ILE A 9 -6.30 5.25 4.97
CA ILE A 9 -7.52 5.48 4.18
C ILE A 9 -7.24 6.46 3.03
N SER A 10 -6.51 7.55 3.30
CA SER A 10 -6.13 8.52 2.27
C SER A 10 -5.30 7.88 1.15
N ASN A 11 -4.27 7.12 1.52
CA ASN A 11 -3.39 6.43 0.58
C ASN A 11 -4.17 5.41 -0.25
N PHE A 12 -5.02 4.61 0.39
CA PHE A 12 -5.91 3.67 -0.27
C PHE A 12 -6.79 4.34 -1.34
N VAL A 13 -7.44 5.45 -0.98
CA VAL A 13 -8.36 6.16 -1.89
C VAL A 13 -7.59 6.75 -3.08
N LYS A 14 -6.47 7.43 -2.83
CA LYS A 14 -5.59 7.97 -3.89
C LYS A 14 -5.11 6.90 -4.85
N TYR A 15 -4.66 5.76 -4.32
CA TYR A 15 -4.17 4.66 -5.12
C TYR A 15 -5.27 4.12 -6.04
N ASN A 16 -6.44 3.78 -5.47
CA ASN A 16 -7.53 3.20 -6.25
C ASN A 16 -8.10 4.19 -7.28
N ARG A 17 -8.19 5.48 -6.93
CA ARG A 17 -8.54 6.53 -7.90
C ARG A 17 -7.55 6.57 -9.06
N SER A 18 -6.25 6.53 -8.78
CA SER A 18 -5.19 6.57 -9.79
C SER A 18 -5.19 5.32 -10.67
N LYS A 19 -5.44 4.14 -10.08
CA LYS A 19 -5.59 2.86 -10.78
C LYS A 19 -6.76 2.87 -11.77
N LEU A 20 -7.88 3.48 -11.38
CA LEU A 20 -9.05 3.67 -12.24
C LEU A 20 -8.88 4.81 -13.26
N ARG A 21 -7.80 5.59 -13.17
CA ARG A 21 -7.50 6.74 -14.03
C ARG A 21 -8.62 7.80 -14.06
N ILE A 22 -9.25 8.03 -12.91
CA ILE A 22 -10.28 9.07 -12.77
C ILE A 22 -9.74 10.28 -11.98
N THR A 23 -10.33 11.44 -12.26
CA THR A 23 -10.09 12.71 -11.57
C THR A 23 -10.75 12.72 -10.18
N GLN A 24 -10.39 13.70 -9.34
CA GLN A 24 -11.02 13.86 -8.02
C GLN A 24 -12.50 14.26 -8.16
N GLU A 25 -12.81 15.04 -9.20
CA GLU A 25 -14.15 15.46 -9.60
C GLU A 25 -15.03 14.24 -9.95
N GLU A 26 -14.54 13.35 -10.82
CA GLU A 26 -15.25 12.13 -11.18
C GLU A 26 -15.42 11.18 -9.99
N LEU A 27 -14.41 11.07 -9.12
CA LEU A 27 -14.55 10.27 -7.90
C LEU A 27 -15.64 10.84 -6.98
N ALA A 28 -15.67 12.16 -6.81
CA ALA A 28 -16.66 12.84 -5.98
C ALA A 28 -18.08 12.61 -6.51
N GLU A 29 -18.27 12.78 -7.83
CA GLU A 29 -19.54 12.54 -8.51
C GLU A 29 -20.00 11.10 -8.35
N LYS A 30 -19.13 10.11 -8.66
CA LYS A 30 -19.45 8.69 -8.54
C LYS A 30 -19.80 8.30 -7.10
N ALA A 31 -19.12 8.87 -6.11
CA ALA A 31 -19.33 8.55 -4.70
C ALA A 31 -20.55 9.28 -4.08
N GLY A 32 -21.14 10.25 -4.78
CA GLY A 32 -22.20 11.09 -4.24
C GLY A 32 -21.73 11.99 -3.10
N VAL A 33 -20.48 12.47 -3.15
CA VAL A 33 -19.88 13.36 -2.14
C VAL A 33 -19.39 14.66 -2.79
N GLY A 34 -19.20 15.71 -1.99
CA GLY A 34 -18.65 16.96 -2.50
C GLY A 34 -17.16 16.84 -2.85
N LEU A 35 -16.71 17.50 -3.91
CA LEU A 35 -15.30 17.55 -4.33
C LEU A 35 -14.33 17.97 -3.21
N ARG A 36 -14.75 18.92 -2.37
CA ARG A 36 -13.98 19.34 -1.19
C ARG A 36 -13.69 18.18 -0.25
N PHE A 37 -14.65 17.28 -0.06
CA PHE A 37 -14.48 16.10 0.80
C PHE A 37 -13.42 15.16 0.24
N ILE A 38 -13.43 14.87 -1.07
CA ILE A 38 -12.39 14.04 -1.71
C ILE A 38 -11.01 14.67 -1.53
N ARG A 39 -10.87 15.98 -1.71
CA ARG A 39 -9.59 16.68 -1.50
C ARG A 39 -9.10 16.58 -0.07
N GLU A 40 -9.97 16.83 0.91
CA GLU A 40 -9.64 16.71 2.34
C GLU A 40 -9.27 15.26 2.72
N LEU A 41 -10.01 14.29 2.21
CA LEU A 41 -9.77 12.86 2.40
C LEU A 41 -8.41 12.45 1.83
N GLU A 42 -8.14 12.76 0.56
CA GLU A 42 -6.86 12.48 -0.08
C GLU A 42 -5.70 13.28 0.53
N GLN A 43 -5.93 14.47 1.08
CA GLN A 43 -4.89 15.21 1.81
C GLN A 43 -4.62 14.63 3.21
N GLY A 44 -5.43 13.67 3.67
CA GLY A 44 -5.24 13.03 4.97
C GLY A 44 -5.70 13.89 6.14
N LYS A 45 -6.73 14.72 5.94
CA LYS A 45 -7.32 15.54 7.01
C LYS A 45 -7.61 14.67 8.25
N GLU A 46 -7.15 15.15 9.40
CA GLU A 46 -7.21 14.44 10.67
C GLU A 46 -8.64 14.04 11.07
N THR A 47 -9.62 14.89 10.76
CA THR A 47 -11.03 14.66 11.06
C THR A 47 -11.89 14.62 9.79
N LEU A 48 -12.58 13.50 9.61
CA LEU A 48 -13.49 13.27 8.48
C LEU A 48 -14.78 12.61 8.99
N ARG A 49 -15.87 12.89 8.29
CA ARG A 49 -17.16 12.28 8.55
C ARG A 49 -17.16 10.82 8.08
N MET A 50 -17.30 9.88 9.01
CA MET A 50 -17.19 8.44 8.73
C MET A 50 -18.25 7.92 7.74
N ASP A 51 -19.47 8.48 7.76
CA ASP A 51 -20.51 8.17 6.77
C ASP A 51 -20.04 8.49 5.34
N LYS A 52 -19.34 9.62 5.17
CA LYS A 52 -18.79 10.04 3.88
C LYS A 52 -17.56 9.25 3.47
N VAL A 53 -16.72 8.86 4.41
CA VAL A 53 -15.59 7.95 4.14
C VAL A 53 -16.13 6.62 3.61
N ASN A 54 -17.13 6.03 4.26
CA ASN A 54 -17.72 4.77 3.81
C ASN A 54 -18.45 4.91 2.46
N GLN A 55 -19.06 6.06 2.13
CA GLN A 55 -19.60 6.31 0.78
C GLN A 55 -18.52 6.22 -0.31
N VAL A 56 -17.35 6.80 -0.07
CA VAL A 56 -16.22 6.73 -1.01
C VAL A 56 -15.65 5.31 -1.09
N LEU A 57 -15.45 4.65 0.05
CA LEU A 57 -14.90 3.28 0.09
C LEU A 57 -15.82 2.25 -0.58
N ALA A 58 -17.15 2.44 -0.51
CA ALA A 58 -18.12 1.55 -1.12
C ALA A 58 -17.96 1.46 -2.65
N LEU A 59 -17.49 2.52 -3.32
CA LEU A 59 -17.16 2.48 -4.76
C LEU A 59 -16.07 1.47 -5.11
N PHE A 60 -15.18 1.21 -4.15
CA PHE A 60 -14.10 0.27 -4.31
C PHE A 60 -14.46 -1.11 -3.73
N GLY A 61 -15.65 -1.26 -3.14
CA GLY A 61 -16.07 -2.49 -2.45
C GLY A 61 -15.57 -2.63 -1.01
N TYR A 62 -15.20 -1.52 -0.35
CA TYR A 62 -14.63 -1.52 0.99
C TYR A 62 -15.48 -0.73 2.00
N GLN A 63 -15.21 -0.95 3.28
CA GLN A 63 -15.76 -0.19 4.40
C GLN A 63 -14.74 -0.10 5.54
N VAL A 64 -14.86 0.92 6.40
CA VAL A 64 -14.04 1.03 7.61
C VAL A 64 -14.46 -0.04 8.62
N VAL A 65 -13.48 -0.75 9.16
CA VAL A 65 -13.64 -1.73 10.25
C VAL A 65 -12.56 -1.52 11.32
N PRO A 66 -12.80 -1.93 12.58
CA PRO A 66 -11.72 -2.01 13.56
C PRO A 66 -10.61 -2.97 13.11
N GLY A 67 -9.36 -2.54 13.17
CA GLY A 67 -8.18 -3.34 12.81
C GLY A 67 -7.08 -3.24 13.86
N GLY A 68 -6.29 -4.31 14.03
CA GLY A 68 -5.09 -4.27 14.86
C GLY A 68 -4.02 -3.42 14.19
N GLY A 69 -3.61 -2.32 14.81
CA GLY A 69 -2.80 -1.24 14.19
C GLY A 69 -1.34 -1.56 13.87
N ARG A 70 -1.02 -2.76 13.36
CA ARG A 70 0.36 -3.19 13.07
C ARG A 70 0.52 -4.02 11.80
N ILE A 71 -0.38 -3.88 10.83
CA ILE A 71 -0.10 -4.37 9.48
C ILE A 71 0.13 -3.11 8.65
N LYS A 72 1.38 -2.91 8.20
CA LYS A 72 1.69 -1.89 7.20
C LYS A 72 0.78 -2.14 6.01
N ASP A 73 -0.05 -1.15 5.68
CA ASP A 73 -0.98 -1.27 4.56
C ASP A 73 -0.23 -1.62 3.27
N PRO A 74 -0.73 -2.55 2.43
CA PRO A 74 -0.05 -2.92 1.20
C PRO A 74 0.29 -1.72 0.31
N TYR A 75 -0.55 -0.70 0.28
CA TYR A 75 -0.30 0.48 -0.54
C TYR A 75 0.83 1.33 0.02
N GLU A 76 1.01 1.39 1.34
CA GLU A 76 2.17 2.03 1.95
C GLU A 76 3.47 1.30 1.53
N ILE A 77 3.46 -0.03 1.54
CA ILE A 77 4.58 -0.85 1.06
C ILE A 77 4.88 -0.57 -0.42
N LEU A 78 3.86 -0.54 -1.27
CA LEU A 78 4.02 -0.24 -2.69
C LEU A 78 4.59 1.16 -2.95
N LEU A 79 4.14 2.17 -2.21
CA LEU A 79 4.49 3.56 -2.47
C LEU A 79 5.88 3.93 -1.92
N ASP A 80 6.21 3.44 -0.72
CA ASP A 80 7.35 3.96 0.04
C ASP A 80 8.57 3.04 0.07
N HIS A 81 8.38 1.75 -0.22
CA HIS A 81 9.38 0.70 0.01
C HIS A 81 9.78 -0.07 -1.25
N PHE A 82 8.95 -0.01 -2.29
CA PHE A 82 9.16 -0.76 -3.51
C PHE A 82 10.39 -0.29 -4.30
N ASN A 83 11.17 -1.23 -4.85
CA ASN A 83 12.46 -0.99 -5.52
C ASN A 83 13.51 -0.25 -4.67
N ARG A 84 13.34 -0.20 -3.34
CA ARG A 84 14.31 0.34 -2.39
C ARG A 84 14.90 -0.77 -1.55
N ASN A 85 16.09 -0.54 -1.00
CA ASN A 85 16.68 -1.49 -0.06
C ASN A 85 15.94 -1.34 1.27
N VAL A 86 15.42 -2.46 1.78
CA VAL A 86 14.53 -2.48 2.94
C VAL A 86 14.88 -3.60 3.91
N HIS A 87 14.58 -3.34 5.18
CA HIS A 87 14.35 -4.37 6.17
C HIS A 87 12.88 -4.78 6.12
N VAL A 88 12.60 -6.07 5.90
CA VAL A 88 11.28 -6.66 6.02
C VAL A 88 11.25 -7.47 7.30
N TYR A 89 10.56 -6.95 8.32
CA TYR A 89 10.37 -7.60 9.60
C TYR A 89 9.16 -8.54 9.49
N LEU A 90 9.37 -9.82 9.78
CA LEU A 90 8.33 -10.85 9.74
C LEU A 90 7.80 -11.14 11.14
N LYS A 91 6.54 -11.58 11.23
CA LYS A 91 5.87 -11.92 12.51
C LYS A 91 6.57 -13.00 13.32
N ASN A 92 7.36 -13.85 12.66
CA ASN A 92 8.19 -14.87 13.32
C ASN A 92 9.51 -14.30 13.87
N LYS A 93 9.69 -12.96 13.87
CA LYS A 93 10.88 -12.22 14.30
C LYS A 93 12.09 -12.33 13.38
N ASN A 94 11.95 -12.95 12.21
CA ASN A 94 13.00 -12.92 11.20
C ASN A 94 13.01 -11.56 10.49
N VAL A 95 14.19 -11.13 10.07
CA VAL A 95 14.37 -9.92 9.27
C VAL A 95 15.01 -10.30 7.94
N LEU A 96 14.34 -9.95 6.84
CA LEU A 96 14.87 -10.08 5.49
C LEU A 96 15.43 -8.74 5.03
N VAL A 97 16.55 -8.76 4.31
CA VAL A 97 17.24 -7.55 3.84
C VAL A 97 17.42 -7.63 2.32
N GLY A 98 16.83 -6.69 1.60
CA GLY A 98 16.75 -6.74 0.14
C GLY A 98 15.75 -5.77 -0.45
N PHE A 99 15.19 -6.11 -1.61
CA PHE A 99 14.28 -5.23 -2.38
C PHE A 99 12.96 -5.93 -2.62
N LEU A 100 11.85 -5.23 -2.42
CA LEU A 100 10.52 -5.64 -2.90
C LEU A 100 10.39 -5.23 -4.37
N ILE A 101 10.05 -6.19 -5.24
CA ILE A 101 10.12 -6.04 -6.69
C ILE A 101 8.77 -6.19 -7.41
N GLU A 102 7.82 -6.92 -6.82
CA GLU A 102 6.47 -7.12 -7.37
C GLU A 102 5.45 -7.36 -6.26
N ALA A 103 4.22 -6.89 -6.44
CA ALA A 103 3.08 -7.26 -5.60
C ALA A 103 2.27 -8.35 -6.32
N ILE A 104 1.99 -9.43 -5.59
CA ILE A 104 1.12 -10.51 -6.06
C ILE A 104 -0.29 -10.24 -5.53
N ASN A 105 -1.23 -10.06 -6.46
CA ASN A 105 -2.60 -9.66 -6.16
C ASN A 105 -3.58 -10.81 -6.37
N GLU A 106 -4.61 -10.87 -5.53
CA GLU A 106 -5.82 -11.66 -5.74
C GLU A 106 -7.01 -10.70 -5.81
N GLY A 107 -7.52 -10.48 -7.03
CA GLY A 107 -8.51 -9.42 -7.28
C GLY A 107 -7.95 -8.02 -7.00
N ALA A 108 -8.53 -7.33 -6.02
CA ALA A 108 -8.11 -5.99 -5.59
C ALA A 108 -7.12 -5.99 -4.41
N GLU A 109 -6.88 -7.16 -3.79
CA GLU A 109 -6.10 -7.30 -2.56
C GLU A 109 -4.67 -7.79 -2.86
N VAL A 110 -3.66 -7.18 -2.25
CA VAL A 110 -2.28 -7.66 -2.31
C VAL A 110 -2.13 -8.82 -1.32
N LYS A 111 -1.82 -10.02 -1.82
CA LYS A 111 -1.64 -11.22 -0.99
C LYS A 111 -0.20 -11.50 -0.64
N ALA A 112 0.74 -11.15 -1.53
CA ALA A 112 2.15 -11.45 -1.33
C ALA A 112 3.05 -10.47 -2.07
N TRP A 113 4.34 -10.58 -1.81
CA TRP A 113 5.39 -9.75 -2.38
C TRP A 113 6.48 -10.62 -2.94
N LYS A 114 6.93 -10.31 -4.15
CA LYS A 114 8.19 -10.80 -4.66
C LYS A 114 9.32 -9.96 -4.07
N PHE A 115 10.34 -10.64 -3.55
CA PHE A 115 11.46 -10.07 -2.83
C PHE A 115 12.76 -10.67 -3.34
N VAL A 116 13.80 -9.83 -3.46
CA VAL A 116 15.16 -10.27 -3.81
C VAL A 116 16.11 -9.86 -2.70
N SER A 117 16.80 -10.83 -2.11
CA SER A 117 17.77 -10.56 -1.05
C SER A 117 19.00 -9.82 -1.57
N ASN A 118 19.66 -9.04 -0.71
CA ASN A 118 20.89 -8.32 -1.09
C ASN A 118 22.00 -9.23 -1.60
N LYS A 119 22.05 -10.49 -1.15
CA LYS A 119 23.02 -11.49 -1.66
C LYS A 119 22.84 -11.78 -3.15
N ASN A 120 21.60 -11.72 -3.65
CA ASN A 120 21.26 -12.05 -5.03
C ASN A 120 21.04 -10.80 -5.91
N ALA A 121 21.09 -9.59 -5.33
CA ALA A 121 20.68 -8.36 -6.01
C ALA A 121 21.49 -8.07 -7.28
N ILE A 122 22.81 -8.25 -7.25
CA ILE A 122 23.69 -8.00 -8.40
C ILE A 122 23.37 -8.97 -9.55
N GLU A 123 23.17 -10.25 -9.22
CA GLU A 123 22.88 -11.28 -10.20
C GLU A 123 21.50 -11.09 -10.82
N TYR A 124 20.49 -10.82 -9.99
CA TYR A 124 19.13 -10.52 -10.44
C TYR A 124 19.07 -9.29 -11.35
N GLN A 125 19.84 -8.23 -11.06
CA GLN A 125 19.89 -7.05 -11.93
C GLN A 125 20.44 -7.36 -13.32
N LYS A 126 21.40 -8.29 -13.42
CA LYS A 126 22.03 -8.70 -14.70
C LYS A 126 21.19 -9.69 -15.49
N THR A 127 20.62 -10.67 -14.81
CA THR A 127 19.99 -11.85 -15.44
C THR A 127 18.48 -11.76 -15.51
N LYS A 128 17.86 -11.04 -14.55
CA LYS A 128 16.41 -11.08 -14.29
C LYS A 128 15.91 -12.51 -14.07
N ASP A 129 16.73 -13.39 -13.49
CA ASP A 129 16.35 -14.77 -13.19
C ASP A 129 15.34 -14.82 -12.04
N GLU A 130 14.13 -15.28 -12.36
CA GLU A 130 13.01 -15.44 -11.42
C GLU A 130 13.32 -16.42 -10.29
N LYS A 131 14.29 -17.33 -10.46
CA LYS A 131 14.70 -18.28 -9.39
C LYS A 131 15.35 -17.59 -8.20
N LEU A 132 15.80 -16.35 -8.36
CA LEU A 132 16.39 -15.54 -7.29
C LEU A 132 15.33 -14.80 -6.46
N GLU A 133 14.07 -14.84 -6.89
CA GLU A 133 12.92 -14.21 -6.24
C GLU A 133 12.38 -15.11 -5.12
N GLN A 134 12.04 -14.49 -4.00
CA GLN A 134 11.34 -15.13 -2.88
C GLN A 134 9.95 -14.52 -2.77
N ILE A 135 8.96 -15.34 -2.46
CA ILE A 135 7.59 -14.88 -2.20
C ILE A 135 7.39 -14.74 -0.70
N ILE A 136 7.00 -13.55 -0.27
CA ILE A 136 6.66 -13.24 1.13
C ILE A 136 5.17 -12.94 1.18
N ALA A 137 4.39 -13.75 1.91
CA ALA A 137 2.98 -13.45 2.12
C ALA A 137 2.84 -12.12 2.87
N HIS A 138 1.93 -11.26 2.40
CA HIS A 138 1.68 -9.97 3.04
C HIS A 138 1.22 -10.15 4.49
N SER A 139 0.44 -11.21 4.76
CA SER A 139 0.01 -11.61 6.10
C SER A 139 1.16 -11.90 7.08
N ASP A 140 2.35 -12.21 6.58
CA ASP A 140 3.50 -12.60 7.42
C ASP A 140 4.40 -11.40 7.73
N ILE A 141 4.22 -10.28 7.03
CA ILE A 141 4.95 -9.04 7.25
C ILE A 141 4.39 -8.34 8.49
N GLU A 142 5.28 -8.00 9.42
CA GLU A 142 4.99 -7.17 10.59
C GLU A 142 5.32 -5.70 10.30
N ASN A 143 6.47 -5.42 9.67
CA ASN A 143 6.88 -4.06 9.33
C ASN A 143 7.85 -4.04 8.14
N VAL A 144 7.95 -2.90 7.46
CA VAL A 144 8.94 -2.64 6.41
C VAL A 144 9.59 -1.29 6.66
N GLU A 145 10.92 -1.22 6.60
CA GLU A 145 11.69 0.01 6.82
C GLU A 145 12.75 0.19 5.73
N ASN A 146 12.92 1.42 5.24
CA ASN A 146 13.96 1.76 4.28
C ASN A 146 15.33 1.83 4.96
N ILE A 147 16.36 1.38 4.25
CA ILE A 147 17.78 1.45 4.64
C ILE A 147 18.44 2.69 4.05
#